data_AF-A0A936IM31-F1
#
_entry.id   AF-A0A936IM31-F1
#
_cell.length_a   1.000
_cell.length_b   1.000
_cell.length_c   1.000
_cell.angle_alpha   90.00
_cell.angle_beta   90.00
_cell.angle_gamma   90.00
#
_symmetry.space_group_name_H-M   'P 1'
#
loop_
_entity.id
_entity.type
_entity.pdbx_description
1 polymer ?
#
loop_
_entity_poly.entity_id
_entity_poly.type
_entity_poly.pdbx_seq_one_letter_code
_entity_poly.pdbx_strand_id
1 'polypeptide(L)'
;MSAMRWAAAVVVLASSSWAAAQGPPEALTGQQRTLLEQVALGKARGALLEQVCGLPISGASSVGRWAAGSVELDRAVRLWVRAQPRHGVARHYSDGVCEVDVRLDPESLRDQVLAWLADESLAPRDGDIGPDAVRSAVRRWPTLWATGTARLGAKTVAGKPPGWEEITNEGLELARAAAVADANRALVEEAARLRVSHARRLREFLDSGEAIRDALREALLAAATVTVSFEPDQVAVATMQLELRRLPKLLADIHAAHYTGDVFAAADFREMLLLAGRDMLESTGLAAPPQRCVIREPYPEIELDVPEWAARSLTATGRFTPDEGTPADAEALAESARLAGIDRLRREIEKLVIQKNVTVAQFVSYHQELKSDVVLALSAARPVAPPRKTADGAVEVTVELPLRRLWEIVRRAMDRVEVEPAEAAQARATTVPAAGERAVEERP
;
A
#
# COMPACT_ATOMS: atom_id res chain seq x y z
N MET A 1 -71.81 4.30 -37.77
CA MET A 1 -71.19 5.57 -37.36
C MET A 1 -71.45 5.78 -35.87
N SER A 2 -70.50 5.42 -35.01
CA SER A 2 -70.43 5.91 -33.62
C SER A 2 -69.02 5.67 -33.11
N ALA A 3 -68.29 6.77 -32.94
CA ALA A 3 -66.97 6.80 -32.34
C ALA A 3 -67.12 6.64 -30.82
N MET A 4 -66.46 5.64 -30.22
CA MET A 4 -66.38 5.52 -28.77
C MET A 4 -64.91 5.56 -28.36
N ARG A 5 -64.53 6.71 -27.81
CA ARG A 5 -63.20 7.08 -27.32
C ARG A 5 -62.83 6.19 -26.13
N TRP A 6 -61.72 5.47 -26.24
CA TRP A 6 -61.06 4.83 -25.09
C TRP A 6 -60.16 5.85 -24.41
N ALA A 7 -60.50 6.18 -23.16
CA ALA A 7 -59.62 6.95 -22.28
C ALA A 7 -58.65 5.98 -21.59
N ALA A 8 -57.39 5.98 -22.02
CA ALA A 8 -56.32 5.25 -21.35
C ALA A 8 -55.93 5.99 -20.06
N ALA A 9 -56.18 5.35 -18.91
CA ALA A 9 -55.65 5.79 -17.62
C ALA A 9 -54.17 5.38 -17.53
N VAL A 10 -53.27 6.32 -17.77
CA VAL A 10 -51.84 6.15 -17.51
C VAL A 10 -51.62 6.24 -16.00
N VAL A 11 -51.37 5.10 -15.35
CA VAL A 11 -50.87 5.06 -13.98
C VAL A 11 -49.37 5.34 -14.03
N VAL A 12 -49.01 6.60 -13.82
CA VAL A 12 -47.61 7.01 -13.58
C VAL A 12 -47.26 6.56 -12.16
N LEU A 13 -46.61 5.41 -12.03
CA LEU A 13 -45.88 5.08 -10.81
C LEU A 13 -44.68 6.01 -10.74
N ALA A 14 -44.74 6.97 -9.80
CA ALA A 14 -43.62 7.83 -9.47
C ALA A 14 -42.52 6.98 -8.83
N SER A 15 -41.64 6.44 -9.68
CA SER A 15 -40.32 5.95 -9.27
C SER A 15 -39.62 7.12 -8.58
N SER A 16 -39.56 7.08 -7.25
CA SER A 16 -38.78 8.03 -6.47
C SER A 16 -37.32 7.73 -6.77
N SER A 17 -36.80 8.36 -7.83
CA SER A 17 -35.39 8.37 -8.14
C SER A 17 -34.67 9.02 -6.96
N TRP A 18 -34.14 8.19 -6.08
CA TRP A 18 -33.12 8.58 -5.09
C TRP A 18 -31.77 8.83 -5.79
N ALA A 19 -31.81 9.41 -7.00
CA ALA A 19 -30.72 10.19 -7.54
C ALA A 19 -30.76 11.53 -6.83
N ALA A 20 -30.44 11.53 -5.53
CA ALA A 20 -30.05 12.77 -4.86
C ALA A 20 -28.94 13.35 -5.73
N ALA A 21 -29.22 14.48 -6.37
CA ALA A 21 -28.27 15.19 -7.21
C ALA A 21 -27.02 15.44 -6.35
N GLN A 22 -26.03 14.56 -6.49
CA GLN A 22 -24.73 14.79 -5.91
C GLN A 22 -24.22 16.00 -6.67
N GLY A 23 -24.26 17.15 -6.01
CA GLY A 23 -23.66 18.36 -6.55
C GLY A 23 -22.20 18.08 -6.96
N PRO A 24 -21.61 18.95 -7.79
CA PRO A 24 -20.22 18.79 -8.19
C PRO A 24 -19.37 18.55 -6.93
N PRO A 25 -18.48 17.55 -6.94
CA PRO A 25 -17.69 17.20 -5.76
C PRO A 25 -16.95 18.43 -5.26
N GLU A 26 -17.07 18.70 -3.96
CA GLU A 26 -16.38 19.82 -3.34
C GLU A 26 -14.88 19.69 -3.58
N ALA A 27 -14.24 20.78 -3.99
CA ALA A 27 -12.81 20.77 -4.28
C ALA A 27 -12.01 20.38 -3.03
N LEU A 28 -11.14 19.38 -3.17
CA LEU A 28 -10.31 18.91 -2.05
C LEU A 28 -9.46 20.04 -1.47
N THR A 29 -9.55 20.23 -0.15
CA THR A 29 -8.68 21.15 0.58
C THR A 29 -7.21 20.68 0.51
N GLY A 30 -6.26 21.59 0.72
CA GLY A 30 -4.84 21.23 0.73
C GLY A 30 -4.50 20.13 1.75
N GLN A 31 -5.10 20.21 2.95
CA GLN A 31 -4.92 19.20 4.00
C GLN A 31 -5.47 17.82 3.59
N GLN A 32 -6.65 17.78 2.96
CA GLN A 32 -7.23 16.55 2.43
C GLN A 32 -6.36 15.92 1.35
N ARG A 33 -5.77 16.73 0.46
CA ARG A 33 -4.84 16.23 -0.56
C ARG A 33 -3.59 15.62 0.06
N THR A 34 -2.96 16.29 1.01
CA THR A 34 -1.78 15.77 1.72
C THR A 34 -2.11 14.47 2.44
N LEU A 35 -3.27 14.40 3.11
CA LEU A 35 -3.70 13.18 3.79
C LEU A 35 -3.88 12.01 2.83
N LEU A 36 -4.61 12.23 1.72
CA LEU A 36 -4.82 11.20 0.71
C LEU A 36 -3.51 10.75 0.07
N GLU A 37 -2.59 11.69 -0.18
CA GLU A 37 -1.27 11.36 -0.70
C GLU A 37 -0.51 10.45 0.28
N GLN A 38 -0.52 10.78 1.59
CA GLN A 38 0.13 9.97 2.61
C GLN A 38 -0.44 8.55 2.68
N VAL A 39 -1.78 8.41 2.65
CA VAL A 39 -2.47 7.12 2.65
C VAL A 39 -2.17 6.33 1.37
N ALA A 40 -2.25 6.97 0.20
CA ALA A 40 -1.94 6.34 -1.08
C ALA A 40 -0.47 5.88 -1.13
N LEU A 41 0.47 6.71 -0.67
CA LEU A 41 1.88 6.34 -0.58
C LEU A 41 2.09 5.16 0.39
N GLY A 42 1.40 5.15 1.52
CA GLY A 42 1.47 4.05 2.47
C GLY A 42 0.99 2.73 1.86
N LYS A 43 -0.16 2.74 1.17
CA LYS A 43 -0.68 1.59 0.43
C LYS A 43 0.27 1.13 -0.69
N ALA A 44 0.88 2.07 -1.42
CA ALA A 44 1.87 1.76 -2.46
C ALA A 44 3.09 1.03 -1.87
N ARG A 45 3.61 1.49 -0.73
CA ARG A 45 4.74 0.86 -0.02
C ARG A 45 4.37 -0.51 0.53
N GLY A 46 3.16 -0.68 1.05
CA GLY A 46 2.64 -1.99 1.48
C GLY A 46 2.61 -3.00 0.32
N ALA A 47 2.03 -2.62 -0.82
CA ALA A 47 2.02 -3.46 -2.02
C ALA A 47 3.44 -3.73 -2.56
N LEU A 48 4.35 -2.75 -2.49
CA LEU A 48 5.75 -2.96 -2.86
C LEU A 48 6.44 -3.97 -1.94
N LEU A 49 6.18 -3.92 -0.63
CA LEU A 49 6.74 -4.87 0.33
C LEU A 49 6.32 -6.30 0.02
N GLU A 50 5.04 -6.52 -0.32
CA GLU A 50 4.55 -7.84 -0.72
C GLU A 50 5.28 -8.36 -1.97
N GLN A 51 5.47 -7.51 -2.99
CA GLN A 51 6.23 -7.86 -4.20
C GLN A 51 7.69 -8.18 -3.87
N VAL A 52 8.36 -7.36 -3.06
CA VAL A 52 9.75 -7.57 -2.62
C VAL A 52 9.88 -8.90 -1.89
N CYS A 53 9.01 -9.19 -0.92
CA CYS A 53 9.01 -10.43 -0.16
C CYS A 53 8.78 -11.68 -1.03
N GLY A 54 8.06 -11.53 -2.14
CA GLY A 54 7.83 -12.57 -3.14
C GLY A 54 9.00 -12.84 -4.09
N LEU A 55 10.01 -11.96 -4.15
CA LEU A 55 11.13 -12.12 -5.08
C LEU A 55 11.99 -13.35 -4.74
N PRO A 56 12.29 -14.23 -5.71
CA PRO A 56 13.11 -15.41 -5.47
C PRO A 56 14.59 -15.03 -5.34
N ILE A 57 15.25 -15.48 -4.27
CA ILE A 57 16.71 -15.36 -4.11
C ILE A 57 17.40 -16.65 -4.60
N SER A 58 16.87 -17.80 -4.21
CA SER A 58 17.38 -19.13 -4.58
C SER A 58 16.24 -20.05 -5.02
N GLY A 59 16.53 -21.30 -5.40
CA GLY A 59 15.52 -22.24 -5.89
C GLY A 59 14.40 -22.55 -4.89
N ALA A 60 14.64 -22.41 -3.58
CA ALA A 60 13.68 -22.70 -2.52
C ALA A 60 13.37 -21.50 -1.59
N SER A 61 14.02 -20.36 -1.79
CA SER A 61 13.92 -19.20 -0.88
C SER A 61 13.59 -17.90 -1.60
N SER A 62 12.72 -17.10 -0.99
CA SER A 62 12.40 -15.73 -1.39
C SER A 62 13.01 -14.72 -0.42
N VAL A 63 13.04 -13.44 -0.79
CA VAL A 63 13.46 -12.35 0.12
C VAL A 63 12.67 -12.39 1.42
N GLY A 64 11.35 -12.59 1.37
CA GLY A 64 10.50 -12.66 2.55
C GLY A 64 10.81 -13.86 3.44
N ARG A 65 11.01 -15.05 2.85
CA ARG A 65 11.37 -16.26 3.62
C ARG A 65 12.75 -16.14 4.27
N TRP A 66 13.71 -15.59 3.54
CA TRP A 66 15.04 -15.29 4.06
C TRP A 66 14.99 -14.30 5.21
N ALA A 67 14.27 -13.19 5.02
CA ALA A 67 14.09 -12.16 6.03
C ALA A 67 13.40 -12.70 7.29
N ALA A 68 12.41 -13.57 7.15
CA ALA A 68 11.73 -14.21 8.28
C ALA A 68 12.64 -15.07 9.17
N GLY A 69 13.85 -15.42 8.70
CA GLY A 69 14.86 -16.13 9.51
C GLY A 69 15.54 -15.27 10.59
N SER A 70 15.40 -13.95 10.52
CA SER A 70 15.87 -13.01 11.55
C SER A 70 14.85 -11.89 11.72
N VAL A 71 14.41 -11.64 12.95
CA VAL A 71 13.46 -10.55 13.26
C VAL A 71 14.06 -9.20 12.87
N GLU A 72 15.35 -9.01 13.12
CA GLU A 72 16.08 -7.79 12.80
C GLU A 72 16.15 -7.57 11.29
N LEU A 73 16.35 -8.63 10.51
CA LEU A 73 16.36 -8.57 9.06
C LEU A 73 14.96 -8.30 8.47
N ASP A 74 13.92 -9.01 8.91
CA ASP A 74 12.52 -8.71 8.50
C ASP A 74 12.17 -7.26 8.77
N ARG A 75 12.57 -6.75 9.94
CA ARG A 75 12.40 -5.33 10.28
C ARG A 75 13.20 -4.41 9.36
N ALA A 76 14.46 -4.71 9.06
CA ALA A 76 15.30 -3.91 8.19
C ALA A 76 14.70 -3.82 6.77
N VAL A 77 14.18 -4.93 6.24
CA VAL A 77 13.48 -4.98 4.95
C VAL A 77 12.26 -4.06 4.97
N ARG A 78 11.40 -4.19 5.99
CA ARG A 78 10.20 -3.34 6.13
C ARG A 78 10.56 -1.87 6.19
N LEU A 79 11.49 -1.48 7.05
CA LEU A 79 11.91 -0.08 7.19
C LEU A 79 12.45 0.50 5.88
N TRP A 80 13.26 -0.27 5.18
CA TRP A 80 13.83 0.17 3.91
C TRP A 80 12.77 0.30 2.80
N VAL A 81 11.82 -0.63 2.70
CA VAL A 81 10.70 -0.50 1.75
C VAL A 81 9.82 0.71 2.10
N ARG A 82 9.58 0.96 3.39
CA ARG A 82 8.83 2.14 3.86
C ARG A 82 9.56 3.45 3.59
N ALA A 83 10.87 3.44 3.48
CA ALA A 83 11.66 4.62 3.15
C ALA A 83 11.69 4.93 1.65
N GLN A 84 11.17 4.04 0.78
CA GLN A 84 11.22 4.25 -0.66
C GLN A 84 10.45 5.52 -1.05
N PRO A 85 11.06 6.43 -1.84
CA PRO A 85 10.41 7.65 -2.25
C PRO A 85 9.27 7.37 -3.22
N ARG A 86 8.27 8.25 -3.25
CA ARG A 86 7.27 8.22 -4.34
C ARG A 86 7.96 8.44 -5.68
N HIS A 87 7.46 7.79 -6.72
CA HIS A 87 7.87 8.02 -8.09
C HIS A 87 6.88 8.97 -8.78
N GLY A 88 7.39 10.09 -9.30
CA GLY A 88 6.56 11.10 -9.96
C GLY A 88 5.69 11.92 -8.99
N VAL A 89 4.66 12.55 -9.53
CA VAL A 89 3.71 13.38 -8.77
C VAL A 89 2.48 12.57 -8.36
N ALA A 90 1.94 12.85 -7.17
CA ALA A 90 0.65 12.31 -6.76
C ALA A 90 -0.46 12.76 -7.74
N ARG A 91 -1.31 11.82 -8.13
CA ARG A 91 -2.39 12.04 -9.09
C ARG A 91 -3.71 12.20 -8.34
N HIS A 92 -4.20 13.43 -8.26
CA HIS A 92 -5.52 13.74 -7.68
C HIS A 92 -6.57 13.86 -8.78
N TYR A 93 -7.53 12.95 -8.78
CA TYR A 93 -8.63 12.91 -9.74
C TYR A 93 -9.84 13.68 -9.22
N SER A 94 -10.72 14.08 -10.13
CA SER A 94 -11.91 14.85 -9.76
C SER A 94 -12.98 14.06 -8.98
N ASP A 95 -12.86 12.73 -8.87
CA ASP A 95 -13.70 11.88 -8.01
C ASP A 95 -13.22 11.80 -6.54
N GLY A 96 -12.19 12.58 -6.19
CA GLY A 96 -11.58 12.58 -4.86
C GLY A 96 -10.64 11.40 -4.61
N VAL A 97 -10.28 10.63 -5.64
CA VAL A 97 -9.25 9.60 -5.56
C VAL A 97 -7.86 10.23 -5.73
N CYS A 98 -6.92 9.75 -4.95
CA CYS A 98 -5.49 10.01 -5.07
C CYS A 98 -4.75 8.71 -5.40
N GLU A 99 -3.86 8.77 -6.37
CA GLU A 99 -2.91 7.70 -6.66
C GLU A 99 -1.48 8.15 -6.44
N VAL A 100 -0.66 7.25 -5.91
CA VAL A 100 0.77 7.43 -5.75
C VAL A 100 1.47 6.15 -6.20
N ASP A 101 2.53 6.32 -6.99
CA ASP A 101 3.39 5.21 -7.40
C ASP A 101 4.66 5.17 -6.56
N VAL A 102 5.17 3.97 -6.33
CA VAL A 102 6.52 3.72 -5.82
C VAL A 102 7.20 2.76 -6.80
N ARG A 103 8.44 3.09 -7.14
CA ARG A 103 9.28 2.29 -8.03
C ARG A 103 10.47 1.78 -7.24
N LEU A 104 10.84 0.53 -7.47
CA LEU A 104 12.07 -0.03 -6.95
C LEU A 104 12.87 -0.71 -8.06
N ASP A 105 14.09 -0.23 -8.26
CA ASP A 105 15.02 -0.81 -9.21
C ASP A 105 15.71 -2.04 -8.62
N PRO A 106 15.87 -3.13 -9.40
CA PRO A 106 16.42 -4.39 -8.90
C PRO A 106 17.88 -4.24 -8.43
N GLU A 107 18.63 -3.29 -8.99
CA GLU A 107 19.99 -2.98 -8.55
C GLU A 107 20.03 -2.30 -7.18
N SER A 108 19.11 -1.39 -6.89
CA SER A 108 19.01 -0.77 -5.57
C SER A 108 18.67 -1.81 -4.50
N LEU A 109 17.74 -2.73 -4.81
CA LEU A 109 17.42 -3.85 -3.93
C LEU A 109 18.61 -4.80 -3.75
N ARG A 110 19.35 -5.12 -4.83
CA ARG A 110 20.58 -5.92 -4.74
C ARG A 110 21.55 -5.33 -3.73
N ASP A 111 21.87 -4.05 -3.91
CA ASP A 111 22.91 -3.39 -3.13
C ASP A 111 22.51 -3.34 -1.66
N GLN A 112 21.23 -3.10 -1.38
CA GLN A 112 20.69 -3.14 -0.03
C GLN A 112 20.74 -4.55 0.58
N VAL A 113 20.36 -5.60 -0.15
CA VAL A 113 20.41 -6.98 0.33
C VAL A 113 21.85 -7.42 0.60
N LEU A 114 22.80 -7.04 -0.27
CA LEU A 114 24.23 -7.31 -0.05
C LEU A 114 24.76 -6.56 1.17
N ALA A 115 24.29 -5.34 1.42
CA ALA A 115 24.66 -4.59 2.63
C ALA A 115 24.14 -5.29 3.90
N TRP A 116 22.91 -5.81 3.90
CA TRP A 116 22.39 -6.60 5.04
C TRP A 116 23.13 -7.92 5.25
N LEU A 117 23.53 -8.61 4.17
CA LEU A 117 24.34 -9.82 4.27
C LEU A 117 25.74 -9.56 4.84
N ALA A 118 26.28 -8.37 4.61
CA ALA A 118 27.56 -7.95 5.18
C ALA A 118 27.47 -7.52 6.66
N ASP A 119 26.25 -7.27 7.16
CA ASP A 119 26.00 -6.92 8.56
C ASP A 119 25.79 -8.19 9.39
N GLU A 120 26.80 -8.57 10.17
CA GLU A 120 26.76 -9.75 11.05
C GLU A 120 25.62 -9.72 12.07
N SER A 121 25.08 -8.53 12.40
CA SER A 121 23.95 -8.41 13.31
C SER A 121 22.59 -8.73 12.66
N LEU A 122 22.53 -8.72 11.33
CA LEU A 122 21.32 -8.99 10.54
C LEU A 122 21.39 -10.33 9.80
N ALA A 123 22.59 -10.84 9.52
CA ALA A 123 22.77 -12.06 8.75
C ALA A 123 22.14 -13.28 9.48
N PRO A 124 21.19 -14.00 8.85
CA PRO A 124 20.62 -15.19 9.46
C PRO A 124 21.71 -16.27 9.60
N ARG A 125 21.73 -16.94 10.77
CA ARG A 125 22.77 -17.91 11.13
C ARG A 125 22.79 -19.17 10.27
N ASP A 126 21.68 -19.49 9.61
CA ASP A 126 21.50 -20.74 8.86
C ASP A 126 21.88 -20.65 7.37
N GLY A 127 22.68 -19.65 6.96
CA GLY A 127 23.71 -19.78 5.91
C GLY A 127 23.32 -20.06 4.44
N ASP A 128 22.06 -20.26 4.08
CA ASP A 128 21.70 -20.71 2.71
C ASP A 128 21.80 -19.64 1.61
N ILE A 129 21.97 -18.36 1.97
CA ILE A 129 21.98 -17.26 1.00
C ILE A 129 23.31 -16.50 1.08
N GLY A 130 24.18 -16.76 0.10
CA GLY A 130 25.41 -16.03 -0.10
C GLY A 130 25.28 -14.85 -1.08
N PRO A 131 26.28 -13.93 -1.12
CA PRO A 131 26.31 -12.79 -2.04
C PRO A 131 26.12 -13.17 -3.52
N ASP A 132 26.69 -14.31 -3.94
CA ASP A 132 26.62 -14.75 -5.34
C ASP A 132 25.23 -15.25 -5.75
N ALA A 133 24.47 -15.80 -4.80
CA ALA A 133 23.06 -16.17 -5.03
C ALA A 133 22.22 -14.91 -5.29
N VAL A 134 22.41 -13.86 -4.49
CA VAL A 134 21.75 -12.56 -4.68
C VAL A 134 22.12 -11.91 -6.01
N ARG A 135 23.43 -11.85 -6.34
CA ARG A 135 23.90 -11.31 -7.63
C ARG A 135 23.30 -12.05 -8.82
N SER A 136 23.12 -13.37 -8.70
CA SER A 136 22.50 -14.19 -9.74
C SER A 136 20.98 -13.99 -9.82
N ALA A 137 20.31 -13.83 -8.67
CA ALA A 137 18.87 -13.60 -8.58
C ALA A 137 18.46 -12.27 -9.23
N VAL A 138 19.22 -11.20 -8.97
CA VAL A 138 18.94 -9.83 -9.42
C VAL A 138 18.82 -9.72 -10.93
N ARG A 139 19.57 -10.53 -11.69
CA ARG A 139 19.47 -10.58 -13.16
C ARG A 139 18.08 -10.98 -13.67
N ARG A 140 17.28 -11.62 -12.82
CA ARG A 140 15.91 -12.07 -13.11
C ARG A 140 14.86 -11.23 -12.41
N TRP A 141 15.25 -10.31 -11.53
CA TRP A 141 14.29 -9.45 -10.84
C TRP A 141 13.81 -8.35 -11.78
N PRO A 142 12.48 -8.18 -11.93
CA PRO A 142 11.94 -7.07 -12.68
C PRO A 142 12.10 -5.77 -11.88
N THR A 143 12.01 -4.63 -12.57
CA THR A 143 11.70 -3.37 -11.88
C THR A 143 10.32 -3.51 -11.25
N LEU A 144 10.26 -3.30 -9.94
CA LEU A 144 9.02 -3.40 -9.19
C LEU A 144 8.30 -2.05 -9.21
N TRP A 145 6.99 -2.15 -9.36
CA TRP A 145 6.09 -1.01 -9.35
C TRP A 145 4.88 -1.34 -8.49
N ALA A 146 4.57 -0.43 -7.58
CA ALA A 146 3.38 -0.50 -6.77
C ALA A 146 2.63 0.83 -6.83
N THR A 147 1.32 0.76 -7.03
CA THR A 147 0.43 1.91 -7.03
C THR A 147 -0.49 1.77 -5.84
N GLY A 148 -0.54 2.79 -4.99
CA GLY A 148 -1.50 2.88 -3.90
C GLY A 148 -2.58 3.87 -4.24
N THR A 149 -3.82 3.50 -3.91
CA THR A 149 -5.02 4.31 -4.14
C THR A 149 -5.61 4.71 -2.80
N ALA A 150 -5.94 5.99 -2.64
CA ALA A 150 -6.68 6.50 -1.51
C ALA A 150 -7.88 7.29 -2.02
N ARG A 151 -9.01 7.18 -1.32
CA ARG A 151 -10.20 7.97 -1.63
C ARG A 151 -10.69 8.60 -0.35
N LEU A 152 -11.23 9.82 -0.45
CA LEU A 152 -12.07 10.36 0.61
C LEU A 152 -13.37 9.54 0.63
N GLY A 153 -13.35 8.45 1.39
CA GLY A 153 -14.56 7.70 1.67
C GLY A 153 -15.47 8.54 2.56
N ALA A 154 -16.79 8.41 2.34
CA ALA A 154 -17.83 8.95 3.22
C ALA A 154 -17.78 8.40 4.67
N LYS A 155 -16.85 7.48 4.95
CA LYS A 155 -16.58 6.89 6.24
C LYS A 155 -15.08 6.98 6.55
N THR A 156 -14.55 8.18 6.80
CA THR A 156 -13.59 8.29 7.91
C THR A 156 -14.32 7.74 9.12
N VAL A 157 -14.13 6.45 9.42
CA VAL A 157 -14.76 5.81 10.57
C VAL A 157 -14.28 6.59 11.78
N ALA A 158 -15.18 7.35 12.40
CA ALA A 158 -14.83 8.30 13.43
C ALA A 158 -13.92 7.63 14.47
N GLY A 159 -12.70 8.17 14.65
CA GLY A 159 -11.72 7.69 15.61
C GLY A 159 -10.65 6.74 15.09
N LYS A 160 -10.68 6.30 13.81
CA LYS A 160 -9.55 5.53 13.25
C LYS A 160 -8.45 6.44 12.70
N PRO A 161 -7.16 6.06 12.83
CA PRO A 161 -6.07 6.74 12.16
C PRO A 161 -6.22 6.69 10.63
N PRO A 162 -5.70 7.69 9.90
CA PRO A 162 -5.69 7.69 8.44
C PRO A 162 -4.97 6.46 7.87
N GLY A 163 -5.57 5.80 6.87
CA GLY A 163 -5.04 4.58 6.26
C GLY A 163 -5.42 3.29 6.99
N TRP A 164 -6.03 3.38 8.18
CA TRP A 164 -6.50 2.25 8.98
C TRP A 164 -8.01 2.03 8.90
N GLU A 165 -8.68 2.67 7.96
CA GLU A 165 -10.14 2.61 7.81
C GLU A 165 -10.63 1.16 7.62
N GLU A 166 -9.82 0.37 6.92
CA GLU A 166 -10.03 -1.06 6.60
C GLU A 166 -9.60 -2.00 7.74
N ILE A 167 -9.12 -1.51 8.88
CA ILE A 167 -8.66 -2.37 9.99
C ILE A 167 -9.67 -2.35 11.13
N THR A 168 -10.04 -3.50 11.69
CA THR A 168 -10.92 -3.55 12.87
C THR A 168 -10.28 -2.85 14.08
N ASN A 169 -11.08 -2.39 15.04
CA ASN A 169 -10.53 -1.80 16.27
C ASN A 169 -9.68 -2.80 17.06
N GLU A 170 -10.05 -4.09 17.03
CA GLU A 170 -9.21 -5.16 17.57
C GLU A 170 -7.85 -5.23 16.84
N GLY A 171 -7.84 -5.11 15.51
CA GLY A 171 -6.60 -5.06 14.73
C GLY A 171 -5.68 -3.90 15.09
N LEU A 172 -6.25 -2.72 15.36
CA LEU A 172 -5.51 -1.55 15.84
C LEU A 172 -4.83 -1.83 17.19
N GLU A 173 -5.54 -2.41 18.14
CA GLU A 173 -4.99 -2.72 19.47
C GLU A 173 -3.99 -3.88 19.43
N LEU A 174 -4.21 -4.90 18.59
CA LEU A 174 -3.24 -5.97 18.37
C LEU A 174 -1.95 -5.45 17.72
N ALA A 175 -2.06 -4.55 16.74
CA ALA A 175 -0.90 -3.92 16.12
C ALA A 175 -0.15 -3.03 17.13
N ARG A 176 -0.87 -2.25 17.94
CA ARG A 176 -0.28 -1.46 19.05
C ARG A 176 0.50 -2.35 20.00
N ALA A 177 -0.12 -3.41 20.52
CA ALA A 177 0.51 -4.32 21.48
C ALA A 177 1.74 -5.02 20.88
N ALA A 178 1.64 -5.48 19.63
CA ALA A 178 2.76 -6.11 18.93
C ALA A 178 3.92 -5.15 18.66
N ALA A 179 3.64 -3.89 18.29
CA ALA A 179 4.67 -2.87 18.10
C ALA A 179 5.39 -2.54 19.41
N VAL A 180 4.66 -2.44 20.52
CA VAL A 180 5.25 -2.22 21.86
C VAL A 180 6.12 -3.42 22.28
N ALA A 181 5.65 -4.65 22.04
CA ALA A 181 6.43 -5.85 22.32
C ALA A 181 7.73 -5.90 21.49
N ASP A 182 7.68 -5.54 20.21
CA ASP A 182 8.85 -5.43 19.34
C ASP A 182 9.82 -4.33 19.81
N ALA A 183 9.30 -3.16 20.19
CA ALA A 183 10.11 -2.05 20.70
C ALA A 183 10.83 -2.45 22.00
N ASN A 184 10.14 -3.16 22.89
CA ASN A 184 10.71 -3.63 24.15
C ASN A 184 11.81 -4.67 23.91
N ARG A 185 11.58 -5.63 23.01
CA ARG A 185 12.63 -6.59 22.59
C ARG A 185 13.86 -5.86 22.05
N ALA A 186 13.67 -4.87 21.18
CA ALA A 186 14.76 -4.06 20.65
C ALA A 186 15.47 -3.25 21.75
N LEU A 187 14.74 -2.77 22.76
CA LEU A 187 15.32 -2.05 23.90
C LEU A 187 16.18 -2.97 24.76
N VAL A 188 15.74 -4.21 24.99
CA VAL A 188 16.52 -5.24 25.71
C VAL A 188 17.82 -5.52 24.95
N GLU A 189 17.77 -5.70 23.63
CA GLU A 189 18.99 -5.93 22.83
C GLU A 189 19.94 -4.72 22.87
N GLU A 190 19.40 -3.51 22.82
CA GLU A 190 20.20 -2.29 22.91
C GLU A 190 20.83 -2.13 24.32
N ALA A 191 20.10 -2.49 25.37
CA ALA A 191 20.64 -2.56 26.73
C ALA A 191 21.72 -3.64 26.84
N ALA A 192 21.51 -4.82 26.25
CA ALA A 192 22.45 -5.95 26.29
C ALA A 192 23.83 -5.60 25.69
N ARG A 193 23.88 -4.65 24.75
CA ARG A 193 25.13 -4.17 24.15
C ARG A 193 25.98 -3.32 25.10
N LEU A 194 25.39 -2.76 26.15
CA LEU A 194 26.08 -1.91 27.10
C LEU A 194 27.20 -2.68 27.83
N ARG A 195 28.29 -1.98 28.11
CA ARG A 195 29.39 -2.51 28.91
C ARG A 195 29.07 -2.33 30.38
N VAL A 196 29.04 -3.42 31.13
CA VAL A 196 28.90 -3.38 32.59
C VAL A 196 30.25 -3.05 33.23
N SER A 197 31.33 -3.59 32.66
CA SER A 197 32.71 -3.25 33.01
C SER A 197 33.60 -3.23 31.76
N HIS A 198 34.89 -2.95 31.90
CA HIS A 198 35.83 -3.04 30.77
C HIS A 198 35.91 -4.45 30.17
N ALA A 199 35.72 -5.49 30.99
CA ALA A 199 35.85 -6.88 30.57
C ALA A 199 34.52 -7.50 30.11
N ARG A 200 33.35 -6.95 30.49
CA ARG A 200 32.06 -7.62 30.32
C ARG A 200 30.94 -6.73 29.80
N ARG A 201 30.00 -7.36 29.09
CA ARG A 201 28.77 -6.74 28.59
C ARG A 201 27.55 -7.19 29.39
N LEU A 202 26.50 -6.38 29.35
CA LEU A 202 25.22 -6.71 29.98
C LEU A 202 24.62 -7.99 29.40
N ARG A 203 24.85 -8.26 28.11
CA ARG A 203 24.45 -9.52 27.47
C ARG A 203 24.90 -10.77 28.24
N GLU A 204 26.12 -10.79 28.75
CA GLU A 204 26.64 -11.94 29.52
C GLU A 204 25.85 -12.18 30.82
N PHE A 205 25.36 -11.10 31.46
CA PHE A 205 24.47 -11.21 32.62
C PHE A 205 23.09 -11.74 32.21
N LEU A 206 22.53 -11.27 31.09
CA LEU A 206 21.23 -11.74 30.59
C LEU A 206 21.28 -13.20 30.13
N ASP A 207 22.40 -13.65 29.59
CA ASP A 207 22.60 -15.03 29.16
C ASP A 207 22.82 -16.00 30.33
N SER A 208 23.01 -15.48 31.56
CA SER A 208 23.14 -16.32 32.76
C SER A 208 21.81 -16.95 33.21
N GLY A 209 20.66 -16.48 32.73
CA GLY A 209 19.37 -17.11 33.03
C GLY A 209 18.18 -16.48 32.29
N GLU A 210 17.25 -17.32 31.83
CA GLU A 210 16.03 -16.88 31.15
C GLU A 210 15.16 -16.00 32.05
N ALA A 211 15.04 -16.35 33.34
CA ALA A 211 14.30 -15.56 34.33
C ALA A 211 14.83 -14.12 34.48
N ILE A 212 16.14 -13.90 34.34
CA ILE A 212 16.76 -12.57 34.37
C ILE A 212 16.34 -11.77 33.13
N ARG A 213 16.35 -12.40 31.96
CA ARG A 213 15.96 -11.78 30.69
C ARG A 213 14.48 -11.38 30.70
N ASP A 214 13.61 -12.24 31.19
CA ASP A 214 12.17 -11.96 31.32
C ASP A 214 11.91 -10.86 32.36
N ALA A 215 12.56 -10.91 33.52
CA ALA A 215 12.46 -9.86 34.53
C ALA A 215 12.93 -8.49 34.00
N LEU A 216 14.01 -8.45 33.22
CA LEU A 216 14.45 -7.21 32.57
C LEU A 216 13.41 -6.72 31.55
N ARG A 217 12.85 -7.61 30.73
CA ARG A 217 11.83 -7.24 29.74
C ARG A 217 10.61 -6.60 30.41
N GLU A 218 10.15 -7.16 31.52
CA GLU A 218 9.03 -6.61 32.31
C GLU A 218 9.38 -5.27 32.96
N ALA A 219 10.57 -5.19 33.58
CA ALA A 219 11.03 -3.96 34.23
C ALA A 219 11.19 -2.79 33.24
N LEU A 220 11.72 -3.06 32.04
CA LEU A 220 11.85 -2.06 30.98
C LEU A 220 10.50 -1.58 30.47
N LEU A 221 9.54 -2.50 30.28
CA LEU A 221 8.19 -2.14 29.85
C LEU A 221 7.49 -1.21 30.86
N ALA A 222 7.70 -1.44 32.16
CA ALA A 222 7.12 -0.63 33.22
C ALA A 222 7.82 0.74 33.40
N ALA A 223 9.14 0.81 33.16
CA ALA A 223 9.95 2.00 33.44
C ALA A 223 10.12 2.95 32.25
N ALA A 224 10.00 2.45 31.02
CA ALA A 224 10.21 3.23 29.79
C ALA A 224 8.98 4.07 29.43
N THR A 225 9.22 5.21 28.79
CA THR A 225 8.17 6.01 28.15
C THR A 225 7.85 5.39 26.80
N VAL A 226 6.58 5.07 26.54
CA VAL A 226 6.14 4.43 25.30
C VAL A 226 5.22 5.37 24.53
N THR A 227 5.62 5.72 23.31
CA THR A 227 4.78 6.49 22.37
C THR A 227 4.43 5.61 21.19
N VAL A 228 3.14 5.52 20.84
CA VAL A 228 2.69 4.75 19.68
C VAL A 228 2.05 5.68 18.65
N SER A 229 2.55 5.66 17.42
CA SER A 229 1.91 6.25 16.25
C SER A 229 1.39 5.16 15.30
N PHE A 230 0.37 5.51 14.52
CA PHE A 230 -0.18 4.64 13.48
C PHE A 230 0.08 5.31 12.14
N GLU A 231 0.92 4.68 11.33
CA GLU A 231 1.32 5.25 10.05
C GLU A 231 0.34 4.82 8.95
N PRO A 232 0.15 5.63 7.88
CA PRO A 232 -0.84 5.38 6.84
C PRO A 232 -0.65 4.09 6.01
N ASP A 233 0.51 3.45 6.14
CA ASP A 233 0.82 2.14 5.55
C ASP A 233 0.39 0.95 6.42
N GLN A 234 -0.51 1.19 7.39
CA GLN A 234 -1.03 0.19 8.31
C GLN A 234 0.06 -0.45 9.19
N VAL A 235 1.08 0.33 9.55
CA VAL A 235 2.12 -0.08 10.51
C VAL A 235 2.04 0.75 11.78
N ALA A 236 1.82 0.10 12.91
CA ALA A 236 1.96 0.71 14.23
C ALA A 236 3.45 0.84 14.55
N VAL A 237 3.86 2.03 14.99
CA VAL A 237 5.24 2.37 15.34
C VAL A 237 5.27 2.72 16.82
N ALA A 238 5.88 1.87 17.64
CA ALA A 238 6.10 2.15 19.05
C ALA A 238 7.53 2.63 19.27
N THR A 239 7.71 3.78 19.90
CA THR A 239 9.03 4.26 20.34
C THR A 239 9.10 4.15 21.86
N MET A 240 10.10 3.43 22.36
CA MET A 240 10.38 3.28 23.78
C MET A 240 11.66 4.02 24.15
N GLN A 241 11.56 4.87 25.17
CA GLN A 241 12.67 5.65 25.69
C GLN A 241 12.87 5.37 27.18
N LEU A 242 14.09 5.02 27.56
CA LEU A 242 14.50 4.80 28.95
C LEU A 242 15.68 5.70 29.29
N GLU A 243 15.52 6.52 30.33
CA GLU A 243 16.64 7.23 30.94
C GLU A 243 17.64 6.21 31.50
N LEU A 244 18.88 6.25 31.00
CA LEU A 244 19.90 5.25 31.35
C LEU A 244 20.17 5.23 32.86
N ARG A 245 20.01 6.36 33.55
CA ARG A 245 20.16 6.48 35.02
C ARG A 245 19.22 5.58 35.82
N ARG A 246 18.10 5.13 35.23
CA ARG A 246 17.16 4.19 35.88
C ARG A 246 17.62 2.74 35.78
N LEU A 247 18.34 2.40 34.70
CA LEU A 247 18.70 1.02 34.38
C LEU A 247 19.55 0.33 35.48
N PRO A 248 20.57 0.97 36.09
CA PRO A 248 21.35 0.34 37.17
C PRO A 248 20.51 -0.11 38.36
N LYS A 249 19.47 0.66 38.71
CA LYS A 249 18.55 0.28 39.80
C LYS A 249 17.73 -0.95 39.41
N LEU A 250 17.14 -0.95 38.22
CA LEU A 250 16.37 -2.10 37.72
C LEU A 250 17.23 -3.38 37.69
N LEU A 251 18.47 -3.27 37.19
CA LEU A 251 19.40 -4.41 37.13
C LEU A 251 19.82 -4.90 38.53
N ALA A 252 20.05 -3.99 39.47
CA ALA A 252 20.35 -4.37 40.85
C ALA A 252 19.17 -5.10 41.52
N ASP A 253 17.94 -4.64 41.28
CA ASP A 253 16.73 -5.29 41.80
C ASP A 253 16.56 -6.70 41.20
N ILE A 254 16.77 -6.86 39.88
CA ILE A 254 16.71 -8.16 39.18
C ILE A 254 17.83 -9.10 39.65
N HIS A 255 19.04 -8.58 39.81
CA HIS A 255 20.19 -9.33 40.31
C HIS A 255 19.90 -9.92 41.69
N ALA A 256 19.40 -9.10 42.62
CA ALA A 256 19.05 -9.55 43.97
C ALA A 256 17.95 -10.64 43.98
N ALA A 257 17.01 -10.60 43.03
CA ALA A 257 15.90 -11.52 42.96
C ALA A 257 16.21 -12.85 42.25
N HIS A 258 17.03 -12.81 41.18
CA HIS A 258 17.15 -13.92 40.23
C HIS A 258 18.57 -14.44 40.02
N TYR A 259 19.61 -13.70 40.42
CA TYR A 259 20.98 -14.06 40.15
C TYR A 259 21.68 -14.66 41.39
N THR A 260 22.18 -15.88 41.25
CA THR A 260 22.85 -16.63 42.34
C THR A 260 24.37 -16.77 42.15
N GLY A 261 24.91 -16.26 41.04
CA GLY A 261 26.34 -16.33 40.75
C GLY A 261 27.16 -15.26 41.47
N ASP A 262 28.47 -15.32 41.32
CA ASP A 262 29.47 -14.39 41.87
C ASP A 262 30.15 -13.55 40.76
N VAL A 263 29.79 -13.80 39.50
CA VAL A 263 30.41 -13.16 38.33
C VAL A 263 30.02 -11.67 38.27
N PHE A 264 28.77 -11.33 38.57
CA PHE A 264 28.29 -9.95 38.56
C PHE A 264 27.98 -9.48 39.97
N ALA A 265 28.42 -8.28 40.33
CA ALA A 265 28.04 -7.59 41.56
C ALA A 265 27.10 -6.42 41.25
N ALA A 266 26.17 -6.11 42.17
CA ALA A 266 25.25 -4.98 42.02
C ALA A 266 25.96 -3.61 41.87
N ALA A 267 27.20 -3.50 42.36
CA ALA A 267 28.03 -2.31 42.20
C ALA A 267 28.45 -2.09 40.73
N ASP A 268 28.65 -3.17 39.96
CA ASP A 268 29.13 -3.12 38.57
C ASP A 268 28.12 -2.36 37.67
N PHE A 269 26.82 -2.48 37.95
CA PHE A 269 25.79 -1.79 37.17
C PHE A 269 25.86 -0.26 37.30
N ARG A 270 26.49 0.28 38.35
CA ARG A 270 26.68 1.73 38.49
C ARG A 270 27.78 2.25 37.57
N GLU A 271 28.82 1.46 37.33
CA GLU A 271 29.93 1.81 36.45
C GLU A 271 29.50 1.89 34.98
N MET A 272 28.48 1.12 34.60
CA MET A 272 27.88 1.14 33.26
C MET A 272 27.48 2.55 32.79
N LEU A 273 27.03 3.43 33.71
CA LEU A 273 26.67 4.81 33.37
C LEU A 273 27.86 5.61 32.84
N LEU A 274 29.05 5.39 33.40
CA LEU A 274 30.27 6.07 33.00
C LEU A 274 30.78 5.55 31.65
N LEU A 275 30.55 4.28 31.36
CA LEU A 275 31.03 3.61 30.13
C LEU A 275 30.11 3.83 28.92
N ALA A 276 28.82 4.05 29.12
CA ALA A 276 27.85 4.08 28.04
C ALA A 276 27.95 5.31 27.12
N GLY A 277 28.46 6.45 27.62
CA GLY A 277 28.62 7.67 26.84
C GLY A 277 27.32 8.33 26.34
N ARG A 278 26.15 7.90 26.85
CA ARG A 278 24.82 8.42 26.51
C ARG A 278 23.89 8.39 27.72
N ASP A 279 22.91 9.29 27.77
CA ASP A 279 21.96 9.40 28.88
C ASP A 279 20.64 8.65 28.65
N MET A 280 20.35 8.24 27.41
CA MET A 280 19.07 7.63 27.04
C MET A 280 19.27 6.39 26.16
N LEU A 281 18.50 5.35 26.45
CA LEU A 281 18.28 4.24 25.54
C LEU A 281 16.98 4.47 24.79
N GLU A 282 17.04 4.29 23.48
CA GLU A 282 15.88 4.44 22.61
C GLU A 282 15.80 3.23 21.68
N SER A 283 14.58 2.74 21.50
CA SER A 283 14.27 1.74 20.50
C SER A 283 12.93 2.05 19.85
N THR A 284 12.80 1.64 18.60
CA THR A 284 11.52 1.62 17.89
C THR A 284 11.07 0.17 17.74
N GLY A 285 9.78 -0.07 17.63
CA GLY A 285 9.19 -1.36 17.28
C GLY A 285 8.07 -1.17 16.27
N LEU A 286 7.89 -2.16 15.39
CA LEU A 286 6.96 -2.10 14.27
C LEU A 286 6.04 -3.31 14.28
N ALA A 287 4.75 -3.08 14.01
CA ALA A 287 3.83 -4.18 13.74
C ALA A 287 2.72 -3.78 12.78
N ALA A 288 2.38 -4.70 11.88
CA ALA A 288 1.17 -4.64 11.08
C ALA A 288 0.04 -5.42 11.77
N PRO A 289 -1.23 -5.06 11.55
CA PRO A 289 -2.35 -5.82 12.08
C PRO A 289 -2.39 -7.23 11.48
N PRO A 290 -2.86 -8.25 12.22
CA PRO A 290 -3.09 -9.57 11.65
C PRO A 290 -4.06 -9.52 10.46
N GLN A 291 -3.82 -10.33 9.42
CA GLN A 291 -4.67 -10.33 8.21
C GLN A 291 -6.15 -10.59 8.50
N ARG A 292 -6.48 -11.34 9.57
CA ARG A 292 -7.86 -11.59 10.01
C ARG A 292 -8.59 -10.34 10.50
N CYS A 293 -7.86 -9.29 10.86
CA CYS A 293 -8.39 -8.02 11.32
C CYS A 293 -8.53 -7.00 10.19
N VAL A 294 -8.10 -7.34 8.97
CA VAL A 294 -8.35 -6.53 7.77
C VAL A 294 -9.79 -6.79 7.34
N ILE A 295 -10.62 -5.75 7.42
CA ILE A 295 -11.98 -5.71 6.90
C ILE A 295 -11.86 -5.73 5.38
N ARG A 296 -11.88 -6.94 4.82
CA ARG A 296 -12.06 -7.09 3.38
C ARG A 296 -13.48 -6.68 3.06
N GLU A 297 -13.66 -5.83 2.05
CA GLU A 297 -14.99 -5.57 1.52
C GLU A 297 -15.61 -6.93 1.15
N PRO A 298 -16.76 -7.30 1.75
CA PRO A 298 -17.25 -8.67 1.77
C PRO A 298 -17.52 -9.21 0.36
N TYR A 299 -17.70 -8.31 -0.61
CA TYR A 299 -17.75 -8.63 -2.02
C TYR A 299 -17.05 -7.49 -2.78
N PRO A 300 -16.12 -7.79 -3.71
CA PRO A 300 -15.79 -6.79 -4.72
C PRO A 300 -17.10 -6.40 -5.39
N GLU A 301 -17.35 -5.10 -5.61
CA GLU A 301 -18.50 -4.69 -6.42
C GLU A 301 -18.45 -5.50 -7.73
N ILE A 302 -19.40 -6.41 -7.92
CA ILE A 302 -19.49 -7.18 -9.16
C ILE A 302 -19.95 -6.19 -10.21
N GLU A 303 -18.97 -5.63 -10.89
CA GLU A 303 -19.20 -4.75 -12.03
C GLU A 303 -19.56 -5.64 -13.22
N LEU A 304 -20.86 -5.80 -13.49
CA LEU A 304 -21.35 -6.63 -14.60
C LEU A 304 -20.96 -6.08 -15.98
N ASP A 305 -20.59 -4.80 -16.06
CA ASP A 305 -20.34 -4.08 -17.32
C ASP A 305 -18.87 -3.70 -17.55
N VAL A 306 -17.90 -4.36 -16.89
CA VAL A 306 -16.47 -4.06 -17.10
C VAL A 306 -16.04 -4.53 -18.48
N PRO A 307 -15.54 -3.65 -19.35
CA PRO A 307 -14.94 -4.08 -20.61
C PRO A 307 -13.70 -4.93 -20.34
N GLU A 308 -13.49 -5.98 -21.14
CA GLU A 308 -12.35 -6.89 -20.96
C GLU A 308 -11.00 -6.17 -20.94
N TRP A 309 -10.86 -5.07 -21.68
CA TRP A 309 -9.65 -4.27 -21.72
C TRP A 309 -9.31 -3.62 -20.38
N ALA A 310 -10.29 -3.36 -19.50
CA ALA A 310 -10.06 -2.67 -18.23
C ALA A 310 -9.27 -3.53 -17.23
N ALA A 311 -9.26 -4.86 -17.39
CA ALA A 311 -8.46 -5.77 -16.58
C ALA A 311 -7.03 -5.95 -17.13
N ARG A 312 -6.70 -5.33 -18.27
CA ARG A 312 -5.43 -5.47 -18.97
C ARG A 312 -4.57 -4.21 -18.82
N SER A 313 -3.29 -4.35 -19.16
CA SER A 313 -2.40 -3.22 -19.41
C SER A 313 -2.21 -3.02 -20.91
N LEU A 314 -2.09 -1.77 -21.37
CA LEU A 314 -1.61 -1.46 -22.72
C LEU A 314 -0.13 -1.13 -22.70
N THR A 315 0.59 -1.56 -23.73
CA THR A 315 2.00 -1.23 -23.93
C THR A 315 2.19 -0.48 -25.23
N ALA A 316 3.14 0.45 -25.24
CA ALA A 316 3.61 1.09 -26.46
C ALA A 316 5.09 1.42 -26.36
N THR A 317 5.82 1.29 -27.47
CA THR A 317 7.21 1.71 -27.56
C THR A 317 7.28 3.09 -28.19
N GLY A 318 7.85 4.06 -27.49
CA GLY A 318 8.23 5.35 -28.05
C GLY A 318 9.65 5.30 -28.57
N ARG A 319 9.93 6.03 -29.65
CA ARG A 319 11.26 6.17 -30.26
C ARG A 319 11.57 7.66 -30.41
N PHE A 320 12.74 8.06 -29.95
CA PHE A 320 13.26 9.42 -30.10
C PHE A 320 14.64 9.37 -30.76
N THR A 321 14.83 10.17 -31.81
CA THR A 321 16.12 10.31 -32.49
C THR A 321 16.64 11.72 -32.20
N PRO A 322 17.79 11.89 -31.52
CA PRO A 322 18.36 13.21 -31.32
C PRO A 322 18.84 13.83 -32.64
N ASP A 323 18.72 15.15 -32.76
CA ASP A 323 19.29 15.89 -33.88
C ASP A 323 20.83 15.85 -33.85
N GLU A 324 21.45 15.82 -35.04
CA GLU A 324 22.90 15.83 -35.17
C GLU A 324 23.51 17.05 -34.46
N GLY A 325 24.42 16.79 -33.52
CA GLY A 325 25.17 17.84 -32.81
C GLY A 325 24.59 18.28 -31.47
N THR A 326 23.46 17.75 -31.01
CA THR A 326 22.97 18.02 -29.65
C THR A 326 23.48 16.95 -28.68
N PRO A 327 24.47 17.25 -27.81
CA PRO A 327 24.84 16.35 -26.72
C PRO A 327 23.67 16.30 -25.74
N ALA A 328 22.81 15.32 -25.89
CA ALA A 328 21.70 15.10 -25.00
C ALA A 328 22.10 14.07 -23.93
N ASP A 329 21.80 14.42 -22.68
CA ASP A 329 21.88 13.50 -21.56
C ASP A 329 21.04 12.24 -21.86
N ALA A 330 21.56 11.06 -21.50
CA ALA A 330 20.89 9.79 -21.75
C ALA A 330 19.52 9.72 -21.08
N GLU A 331 19.37 10.38 -19.92
CA GLU A 331 18.10 10.50 -19.20
C GLU A 331 17.09 11.36 -19.98
N ALA A 332 17.52 12.51 -20.51
CA ALA A 332 16.67 13.37 -21.33
C ALA A 332 16.19 12.69 -22.62
N LEU A 333 17.06 11.90 -23.27
CA LEU A 333 16.69 11.10 -24.44
C LEU A 333 15.69 10.00 -24.10
N ALA A 334 15.90 9.30 -22.98
CA ALA A 334 14.98 8.29 -22.49
C ALA A 334 13.61 8.90 -22.15
N GLU A 335 13.58 10.07 -21.51
CA GLU A 335 12.34 10.76 -21.18
C GLU A 335 11.60 11.22 -22.45
N SER A 336 12.31 11.73 -23.45
CA SER A 336 11.73 12.10 -24.75
C SER A 336 11.12 10.89 -25.46
N ALA A 337 11.82 9.75 -25.45
CA ALA A 337 11.29 8.48 -25.97
C ALA A 337 10.09 7.99 -25.15
N ARG A 338 10.09 8.14 -23.83
CA ARG A 338 8.96 7.80 -22.95
C ARG A 338 7.72 8.60 -23.33
N LEU A 339 7.83 9.91 -23.48
CA LEU A 339 6.74 10.80 -23.89
C LEU A 339 6.16 10.40 -25.26
N ALA A 340 7.02 10.06 -26.23
CA ALA A 340 6.57 9.53 -27.52
C ALA A 340 5.80 8.21 -27.39
N GLY A 341 6.14 7.37 -26.41
CA GLY A 341 5.42 6.14 -26.08
C GLY A 341 4.05 6.42 -25.47
N ILE A 342 3.97 7.41 -24.56
CA ILE A 342 2.71 7.87 -23.96
C ILE A 342 1.77 8.43 -25.04
N ASP A 343 2.30 9.19 -26.00
CA ASP A 343 1.51 9.70 -27.12
C ASP A 343 0.94 8.58 -28.01
N ARG A 344 1.67 7.47 -28.16
CA ARG A 344 1.16 6.28 -28.85
C ARG A 344 0.07 5.60 -28.03
N LEU A 345 0.28 5.41 -26.71
CA LEU A 345 -0.74 4.88 -25.80
C LEU A 345 -2.04 5.69 -25.87
N ARG A 346 -1.95 7.02 -25.88
CA ARG A 346 -3.12 7.90 -26.02
C ARG A 346 -3.97 7.56 -27.25
N ARG A 347 -3.33 7.39 -28.42
CA ARG A 347 -4.03 7.06 -29.66
C ARG A 347 -4.68 5.67 -29.63
N GLU A 348 -4.07 4.71 -28.95
CA GLU A 348 -4.65 3.38 -28.77
C GLU A 348 -5.82 3.41 -27.78
N ILE A 349 -5.69 4.17 -26.69
CA ILE A 349 -6.78 4.40 -25.72
C ILE A 349 -8.00 5.04 -26.39
N GLU A 350 -7.78 6.05 -27.24
CA GLU A 350 -8.83 6.75 -27.98
C GLU A 350 -9.69 5.79 -28.84
N LYS A 351 -9.15 4.64 -29.26
CA LYS A 351 -9.84 3.61 -30.06
C LYS A 351 -10.55 2.56 -29.21
N LEU A 352 -10.31 2.48 -27.90
CA LEU A 352 -10.94 1.49 -27.03
C LEU A 352 -12.45 1.67 -27.05
N VAL A 353 -13.17 0.58 -27.26
CA VAL A 353 -14.63 0.55 -27.29
C VAL A 353 -15.14 0.36 -25.87
N ILE A 354 -15.98 1.28 -25.40
CA ILE A 354 -16.61 1.21 -24.08
C ILE A 354 -17.81 0.28 -24.14
N GLN A 355 -18.79 0.61 -24.99
CA GLN A 355 -19.98 -0.19 -25.24
C GLN A 355 -20.46 -0.01 -26.68
N LYS A 356 -20.86 -1.11 -27.32
CA LYS A 356 -21.32 -1.16 -28.73
C LYS A 356 -20.26 -0.61 -29.69
N ASN A 357 -20.42 0.64 -30.13
CA ASN A 357 -19.54 1.33 -31.08
C ASN A 357 -19.04 2.69 -30.55
N VAL A 358 -19.24 2.96 -29.26
CA VAL A 358 -18.78 4.22 -28.64
C VAL A 358 -17.34 4.03 -28.17
N THR A 359 -16.42 4.79 -28.74
CA THR A 359 -15.02 4.78 -28.32
C THR A 359 -14.76 5.72 -27.15
N VAL A 360 -13.65 5.53 -26.44
CA VAL A 360 -13.21 6.47 -25.38
C VAL A 360 -13.06 7.90 -25.93
N ALA A 361 -12.52 8.07 -27.14
CA ALA A 361 -12.40 9.40 -27.75
C ALA A 361 -13.77 10.08 -27.95
N GLN A 362 -14.74 9.34 -28.48
CA GLN A 362 -16.10 9.86 -28.66
C GLN A 362 -16.74 10.18 -27.32
N PHE A 363 -16.62 9.30 -26.33
CA PHE A 363 -17.21 9.48 -25.01
C PHE A 363 -16.64 10.72 -24.29
N VAL A 364 -15.31 10.87 -24.24
CA VAL A 364 -14.66 12.03 -23.61
C VAL A 364 -14.99 13.34 -24.35
N SER A 365 -15.30 13.28 -25.65
CA SER A 365 -15.75 14.49 -26.38
C SER A 365 -17.08 15.04 -25.87
N TYR A 366 -17.97 14.17 -25.38
CA TYR A 366 -19.25 14.56 -24.77
C TYR A 366 -19.10 14.93 -23.27
N HIS A 367 -18.07 14.42 -22.61
CA HIS A 367 -17.80 14.59 -21.17
C HIS A 367 -16.47 15.31 -20.93
N GLN A 368 -16.43 16.62 -21.20
CA GLN A 368 -15.22 17.43 -21.13
C GLN A 368 -14.60 17.46 -19.72
N GLU A 369 -15.42 17.30 -18.68
CA GLU A 369 -15.00 17.18 -17.29
C GLU A 369 -14.06 15.99 -17.04
N LEU A 370 -14.12 14.94 -17.86
CA LEU A 370 -13.24 13.77 -17.74
C LEU A 370 -11.87 13.98 -18.36
N LYS A 371 -11.72 14.97 -19.25
CA LYS A 371 -10.51 15.14 -20.07
C LYS A 371 -9.25 15.27 -19.21
N SER A 372 -9.32 16.06 -18.15
CA SER A 372 -8.21 16.25 -17.21
C SER A 372 -7.83 14.95 -16.50
N ASP A 373 -8.82 14.16 -16.08
CA ASP A 373 -8.59 12.88 -15.40
C ASP A 373 -8.02 11.82 -16.35
N VAL A 374 -8.45 11.78 -17.61
CA VAL A 374 -7.89 10.87 -18.63
C VAL A 374 -6.43 11.22 -18.93
N VAL A 375 -6.11 12.51 -19.07
CA VAL A 375 -4.72 12.98 -19.21
C VAL A 375 -3.89 12.62 -17.98
N LEU A 376 -4.46 12.79 -16.79
CA LEU A 376 -3.80 12.42 -15.54
C LEU A 376 -3.55 10.91 -15.45
N ALA A 377 -4.51 10.07 -15.87
CA ALA A 377 -4.33 8.62 -15.93
C ALA A 377 -3.23 8.22 -16.92
N LEU A 378 -3.13 8.86 -18.08
CA LEU A 378 -2.03 8.64 -19.03
C LEU A 378 -0.64 8.91 -18.42
N SER A 379 -0.54 9.83 -17.46
CA SER A 379 0.73 10.11 -16.77
C SER A 379 1.21 8.96 -15.86
N ALA A 380 0.34 8.00 -15.54
CA ALA A 380 0.68 6.76 -14.82
C ALA A 380 1.41 5.74 -15.72
N ALA A 381 1.56 6.02 -17.01
CA ALA A 381 2.30 5.16 -17.91
C ALA A 381 3.77 5.07 -17.49
N ARG A 382 4.22 3.85 -17.22
CA ARG A 382 5.52 3.56 -16.60
C ARG A 382 6.42 2.75 -17.54
N PRO A 383 7.74 2.97 -17.56
CA PRO A 383 8.65 2.16 -18.35
C PRO A 383 8.72 0.73 -17.78
N VAL A 384 8.61 -0.27 -18.67
CA VAL A 384 8.69 -1.70 -18.29
C VAL A 384 10.08 -2.30 -18.49
N ALA A 385 10.95 -1.59 -19.20
CA ALA A 385 12.30 -2.03 -19.51
C ALA A 385 13.26 -0.84 -19.54
N PRO A 386 14.57 -1.07 -19.32
CA PRO A 386 15.59 -0.05 -19.52
C PRO A 386 15.53 0.53 -20.95
N PRO A 387 15.86 1.82 -21.14
CA PRO A 387 15.93 2.41 -22.47
C PRO A 387 16.90 1.66 -23.37
N ARG A 388 16.47 1.36 -24.60
CA ARG A 388 17.29 0.65 -25.60
C ARG A 388 17.81 1.65 -26.63
N LYS A 389 19.13 1.71 -26.83
CA LYS A 389 19.72 2.41 -27.97
C LYS A 389 19.69 1.52 -29.21
N THR A 390 19.19 2.04 -30.32
CA THR A 390 19.21 1.36 -31.63
C THR A 390 20.51 1.65 -32.37
N ALA A 391 20.78 0.91 -33.45
CA ALA A 391 21.96 1.11 -34.29
C ALA A 391 22.03 2.51 -34.91
N ASP A 392 20.87 3.12 -35.16
CA ASP A 392 20.73 4.47 -35.74
C ASP A 392 20.93 5.58 -34.70
N GLY A 393 21.32 5.25 -33.47
CA GLY A 393 21.46 6.22 -32.37
C GLY A 393 20.14 6.66 -31.72
N ALA A 394 19.00 6.14 -32.18
CA ALA A 394 17.71 6.43 -31.55
C ALA A 394 17.57 5.71 -30.20
N VAL A 395 16.81 6.31 -29.29
CA VAL A 395 16.45 5.72 -28.00
C VAL A 395 15.01 5.24 -28.06
N GLU A 396 14.79 3.99 -27.66
CA GLU A 396 13.48 3.36 -27.55
C GLU A 396 13.15 3.08 -26.09
N VAL A 397 11.94 3.45 -25.68
CA VAL A 397 11.42 3.17 -24.34
C VAL A 397 10.03 2.55 -24.48
N THR A 398 9.84 1.36 -23.93
CA THR A 398 8.53 0.72 -23.85
C THR A 398 7.86 1.12 -22.54
N VAL A 399 6.67 1.70 -22.66
CA VAL A 399 5.81 2.09 -21.54
C VAL A 399 4.61 1.17 -21.44
N GLU A 400 4.11 0.99 -20.23
CA GLU A 400 2.90 0.25 -19.89
C GLU A 400 1.95 1.14 -19.10
N LEU A 401 0.66 1.04 -19.40
CA LEU A 401 -0.42 1.68 -18.65
C LEU A 401 -1.48 0.66 -18.24
N PRO A 402 -1.67 0.41 -16.93
CA PRO A 402 -2.82 -0.34 -16.44
C PRO A 402 -4.13 0.38 -16.77
N LEU A 403 -5.09 -0.32 -17.40
CA LEU A 403 -6.31 0.33 -17.90
C LEU A 403 -7.46 0.39 -16.90
N ARG A 404 -7.30 -0.23 -15.72
CA ARG A 404 -8.35 -0.26 -14.69
C ARG A 404 -8.80 1.13 -14.29
N ARG A 405 -7.84 2.05 -14.05
CA ARG A 405 -8.15 3.42 -13.66
C ARG A 405 -8.87 4.21 -14.74
N LEU A 406 -8.50 4.00 -16.01
CA LEU A 406 -9.18 4.62 -17.15
C LEU A 406 -10.65 4.22 -17.19
N TRP A 407 -10.95 2.94 -16.97
CA TRP A 407 -12.33 2.46 -16.90
C TRP A 407 -13.12 3.12 -15.75
N GLU A 408 -12.54 3.25 -14.56
CA GLU A 408 -13.17 3.92 -13.43
C GLU A 408 -13.52 5.39 -13.73
N ILE A 409 -12.63 6.10 -14.43
CA ILE A 409 -12.86 7.49 -14.88
C ILE A 409 -14.04 7.57 -15.86
N VAL A 410 -14.06 6.68 -16.86
CA VAL A 410 -15.13 6.62 -17.87
C VAL A 410 -16.47 6.26 -17.21
N ARG A 411 -16.47 5.24 -16.35
CA ARG A 411 -17.66 4.72 -15.66
C ARG A 411 -18.35 5.79 -14.81
N ARG A 412 -17.62 6.77 -14.29
CA ARG A 412 -18.20 7.86 -13.47
C ARG A 412 -19.26 8.68 -14.20
N ALA A 413 -19.10 8.89 -15.51
CA ALA A 413 -20.04 9.67 -16.32
C ALA A 413 -21.09 8.81 -17.01
N MET A 414 -21.03 7.48 -16.85
CA MET A 414 -22.04 6.58 -17.41
C MET A 414 -23.24 6.52 -16.48
N ASP A 415 -24.43 6.79 -17.02
CA ASP A 415 -25.68 6.61 -16.29
C ASP A 415 -25.85 5.14 -15.91
N ARG A 416 -25.98 4.89 -14.61
CA ARG A 416 -26.30 3.56 -14.09
C ARG A 416 -27.78 3.30 -14.30
N VAL A 417 -28.12 2.57 -15.35
CA VAL A 417 -29.47 2.06 -15.54
C VAL A 417 -29.60 0.77 -14.75
N GLU A 418 -30.35 0.79 -13.67
CA GLU A 418 -30.73 -0.44 -12.97
C GLU A 418 -31.60 -1.27 -13.90
N VAL A 419 -31.02 -2.32 -14.48
CA VAL A 419 -31.77 -3.29 -15.27
C VAL A 419 -32.45 -4.24 -14.29
N GLU A 420 -33.76 -4.10 -14.14
CA GLU A 420 -34.56 -5.07 -13.40
C GLU A 420 -34.35 -6.46 -14.06
N PRO A 421 -33.91 -7.49 -13.32
CA PRO A 421 -33.61 -8.79 -13.92
C PRO A 421 -34.84 -9.30 -14.67
N ALA A 422 -34.62 -9.92 -15.83
CA ALA A 422 -35.71 -10.34 -16.72
C ALA A 422 -36.74 -11.23 -16.01
N GLU A 423 -36.34 -12.00 -14.99
CA GLU A 423 -37.23 -12.78 -14.15
C GLU A 423 -38.15 -11.92 -13.27
N ALA A 424 -37.66 -10.82 -12.69
CA ALA A 424 -38.47 -9.89 -11.92
C ALA A 424 -39.43 -9.10 -12.82
N ALA A 425 -38.97 -8.72 -14.02
CA ALA A 425 -39.82 -8.13 -15.04
C ALA A 425 -40.93 -9.11 -15.51
N GLN A 426 -40.61 -10.39 -15.72
CA GLN A 426 -41.57 -11.44 -16.09
C GLN A 426 -42.55 -11.76 -14.96
N ALA A 427 -42.10 -11.78 -13.70
CA ALA A 427 -42.94 -11.99 -12.53
C ALA A 427 -43.94 -10.82 -12.35
N ARG A 428 -43.50 -9.57 -12.55
CA ARG A 428 -44.42 -8.42 -12.55
C ARG A 428 -45.44 -8.49 -13.69
N ALA A 429 -45.02 -8.96 -14.87
CA ALA A 429 -45.95 -9.13 -16.00
C ALA A 429 -47.02 -10.21 -15.74
N THR A 430 -46.70 -11.27 -14.99
CA THR A 430 -47.67 -12.31 -14.61
C THR A 430 -48.51 -11.95 -13.38
N THR A 431 -48.05 -11.05 -12.51
CA THR A 431 -48.77 -10.69 -11.26
C THR A 431 -49.72 -9.50 -11.43
N VAL A 432 -49.96 -8.99 -12.64
CA VAL A 432 -51.07 -8.05 -12.88
C VAL A 432 -52.37 -8.86 -12.75
N PRO A 433 -53.14 -8.72 -11.64
CA PRO A 433 -54.39 -9.46 -11.51
C PRO A 433 -55.30 -9.02 -12.65
N ALA A 434 -56.01 -9.97 -13.26
CA ALA A 434 -57.05 -9.71 -14.25
C ALA A 434 -58.17 -8.87 -13.61
N ALA A 435 -57.95 -7.56 -13.53
CA ALA A 435 -58.87 -6.61 -12.95
C ALA A 435 -59.99 -6.34 -13.94
N GLY A 436 -61.08 -7.08 -13.78
CA GLY A 436 -62.41 -6.59 -14.08
C GLY A 436 -62.94 -6.89 -15.48
N GLU A 437 -63.27 -8.15 -15.74
CA GLU A 437 -64.51 -8.44 -16.46
C GLU A 437 -65.67 -7.97 -15.56
N ARG A 438 -66.00 -6.67 -15.61
CA ARG A 438 -67.21 -6.15 -14.98
C ARG A 438 -68.40 -6.74 -15.73
N ALA A 439 -69.05 -7.72 -15.10
CA ALA A 439 -70.38 -8.16 -15.48
C ALA A 439 -71.30 -6.93 -15.56
N VAL A 440 -71.71 -6.59 -16.77
CA VAL A 440 -72.83 -5.69 -17.03
C VAL A 440 -74.09 -6.49 -16.73
N GLU A 441 -74.57 -6.39 -15.50
CA GLU A 441 -75.87 -6.91 -15.10
C GLU A 441 -76.94 -5.94 -15.62
N GLU A 442 -77.48 -6.27 -16.80
CA GLU A 442 -78.66 -5.62 -17.36
C GLU A 442 -79.94 -6.14 -16.68
N ARG A 443 -80.72 -5.18 -16.16
CA ARG A 443 -82.21 -5.11 -16.14
C ARG A 443 -82.96 -5.85 -15.02
N PRO A 444 -84.23 -5.48 -14.72
CA PRO A 444 -85.12 -4.52 -15.40
C PRO A 444 -85.53 -3.26 -14.63
#